data_AF-Q8VUX8-F1
#
_entry.id   AF-Q8VUX8-F1
#
_cell.length_a   1.000
_cell.length_b   1.000
_cell.length_c   1.000
_cell.angle_alpha   90.00
_cell.angle_beta   90.00
_cell.angle_gamma   90.00
#
_symmetry.space_group_name_H-M   'P 1'
#
loop_
_entity.id
_entity.type
_entity.pdbx_description
1 polymer ?
#
loop_
_entity_poly.entity_id
_entity_poly.type
_entity_poly.pdbx_seq_one_letter_code
_entity_poly.pdbx_strand_id
1 'polypeptide(L)'
;MNFSNPFELMKEEIVLKQTPHLIIEVQTTKTIEWFMKISNQMRRLIEIAIGIPLSYGSMIVETPKFFYELENGKKYSRPLKVIHSYKHTMHNGNSAKRLTKHDYLFSLSELKKGNFSQWQEVSTIMEPIIELYIDSLYNQNLSISRHFLNMVQALETYHSRRIAFSLKDYKKRVEKLLELRPESFREKDKKFLLDGCRKFITLRSRIADLLLANYEFYFYIGDFELQKFPSLIADTRNYYTHYNPKQKDKALKGEELSNAFHILRNILEFYLLQELGFGEDFVHERIRERIKSIANNISLKNADRENIQ
;
A
#
# COMPACT_ATOMS: atom_id res chain seq x y z
N MET A 1 -7.03 -37.60 58.09
CA MET A 1 -6.31 -38.15 56.92
C MET A 1 -7.35 -38.81 56.03
N ASN A 2 -7.59 -38.31 54.81
CA ASN A 2 -7.43 -39.11 53.59
C ASN A 2 -7.90 -38.37 52.33
N PHE A 3 -6.89 -38.14 51.48
CA PHE A 3 -6.88 -38.15 50.01
C PHE A 3 -7.79 -37.17 49.27
N SER A 4 -7.21 -36.00 49.03
CA SER A 4 -7.38 -35.18 47.84
C SER A 4 -7.53 -36.04 46.57
N ASN A 5 -8.60 -35.76 45.82
CA ASN A 5 -9.00 -36.40 44.58
C ASN A 5 -7.84 -36.38 43.55
N PRO A 6 -7.31 -37.53 43.09
CA PRO A 6 -6.09 -37.59 42.28
C PRO A 6 -6.27 -37.18 40.80
N PHE A 7 -7.44 -36.69 40.40
CA PHE A 7 -7.81 -36.45 39.00
C PHE A 7 -7.66 -34.99 38.52
N GLU A 8 -7.09 -34.09 39.32
CA GLU A 8 -6.99 -32.66 38.99
C GLU A 8 -5.58 -32.22 38.51
N LEU A 9 -4.78 -33.13 37.94
CA LEU A 9 -3.33 -32.88 37.74
C LEU A 9 -2.79 -32.86 36.31
N MET A 10 -3.62 -32.87 35.25
CA MET A 10 -3.11 -32.56 33.90
C MET A 10 -4.08 -31.67 33.13
N LYS A 11 -3.71 -30.40 33.01
CA LYS A 11 -4.28 -29.49 32.04
C LYS A 11 -3.45 -29.62 30.77
N GLU A 12 -3.95 -30.38 29.80
CA GLU A 12 -3.29 -30.50 28.50
C GLU A 12 -3.54 -29.24 27.68
N GLU A 13 -2.47 -28.54 27.31
CA GLU A 13 -2.53 -27.41 26.39
C GLU A 13 -2.13 -27.89 25.00
N ILE A 14 -3.10 -27.93 24.07
CA ILE A 14 -2.84 -28.22 22.66
C ILE A 14 -2.62 -26.89 21.93
N VAL A 15 -1.36 -26.60 21.59
CA VAL A 15 -0.99 -25.42 20.80
C VAL A 15 -0.86 -25.81 19.33
N LEU A 16 -1.88 -25.49 18.52
CA LEU A 16 -1.80 -25.61 17.06
C LEU A 16 -1.08 -24.38 16.49
N LYS A 17 0.08 -24.60 15.84
CA LYS A 17 0.86 -23.53 15.20
C LYS A 17 0.93 -23.74 13.69
N GLN A 18 0.50 -22.75 12.91
CA GLN A 18 0.70 -22.71 11.47
C GLN A 18 1.92 -21.84 11.15
N THR A 19 2.83 -22.33 10.31
CA THR A 19 4.01 -21.58 9.85
C THR A 19 3.99 -21.54 8.32
N PRO A 20 3.71 -20.39 7.69
CA PRO A 20 3.74 -20.27 6.25
C PRO A 20 5.19 -20.23 5.73
N HIS A 21 5.41 -20.86 4.57
CA HIS A 21 6.71 -20.88 3.89
C HIS A 21 6.58 -20.27 2.48
N LEU A 22 7.56 -19.44 2.11
CA LEU A 22 7.78 -19.02 0.73
C LEU A 22 8.91 -19.88 0.15
N ILE A 23 8.60 -20.65 -0.89
CA ILE A 23 9.55 -21.53 -1.58
C ILE A 23 9.86 -20.90 -2.94
N ILE A 24 11.15 -20.73 -3.24
CA ILE A 24 11.63 -20.21 -4.53
C ILE A 24 12.52 -21.28 -5.15
N GLU A 25 12.08 -21.83 -6.27
CA GLU A 25 12.78 -22.88 -7.00
C GLU A 25 13.19 -22.39 -8.39
N VAL A 26 14.33 -22.88 -8.87
CA VAL A 26 14.89 -22.53 -10.18
C VAL A 26 15.43 -23.77 -10.86
N GLN A 27 15.29 -23.83 -12.18
CA GLN A 27 15.83 -24.93 -13.00
C GLN A 27 17.35 -24.84 -13.18
N THR A 28 17.90 -23.63 -13.09
CA THR A 28 19.35 -23.37 -13.25
C THR A 28 19.90 -22.72 -11.98
N THR A 29 21.09 -23.15 -11.55
CA THR A 29 21.74 -22.62 -10.34
C THR A 29 21.87 -21.10 -10.42
N LYS A 30 21.39 -20.40 -9.38
CA LYS A 30 21.53 -18.95 -9.21
C LYS A 30 22.36 -18.63 -7.97
N THR A 31 22.84 -17.40 -7.89
CA THR A 31 23.54 -16.90 -6.70
C THR A 31 22.55 -16.62 -5.57
N ILE A 32 23.04 -16.57 -4.34
CA ILE A 32 22.20 -16.27 -3.17
C ILE A 32 21.55 -14.89 -3.27
N GLU A 33 22.27 -13.89 -3.81
CA GLU A 33 21.77 -12.52 -3.99
C GLU A 33 20.55 -12.48 -4.90
N TRP A 34 20.51 -13.35 -5.92
CA TRP A 34 19.35 -13.48 -6.79
C TRP A 34 18.12 -13.96 -5.99
N PHE A 35 18.27 -15.01 -5.17
CA PHE A 35 17.18 -15.49 -4.30
C PHE A 35 16.75 -14.42 -3.29
N MET A 36 17.70 -13.69 -2.71
CA MET A 36 17.40 -12.59 -1.78
C MET A 36 16.58 -11.49 -2.46
N LYS A 37 16.92 -11.14 -3.71
CA LYS A 37 16.16 -10.16 -4.49
C LYS A 37 14.72 -10.63 -4.72
N ILE A 38 14.51 -11.85 -5.22
CA ILE A 38 13.18 -12.40 -5.47
C ILE A 38 12.39 -12.51 -4.16
N SER A 39 13.02 -13.00 -3.09
CA SER A 39 12.43 -13.06 -1.76
C SER A 39 11.99 -11.67 -1.27
N ASN A 40 12.78 -10.62 -1.49
CA ASN A 40 12.39 -9.25 -1.15
C ASN A 40 11.16 -8.78 -1.96
N GLN A 41 11.13 -9.07 -3.26
CA GLN A 41 9.99 -8.73 -4.12
C GLN A 41 8.70 -9.43 -3.68
N MET A 42 8.80 -10.71 -3.29
CA MET A 42 7.68 -11.47 -2.74
C MET A 42 7.24 -10.94 -1.37
N ARG A 43 8.20 -10.58 -0.52
CA ARG A 43 7.92 -9.97 0.80
C ARG A 43 7.07 -8.72 0.64
N ARG A 44 7.53 -7.79 -0.20
CA ARG A 44 6.86 -6.50 -0.45
C ARG A 44 5.44 -6.70 -0.95
N LEU A 45 5.22 -7.67 -1.82
CA LEU A 45 3.90 -8.00 -2.32
C LEU A 45 2.95 -8.43 -1.19
N ILE A 46 3.41 -9.28 -0.28
CA ILE A 46 2.60 -9.71 0.87
C ILE A 46 2.40 -8.53 1.83
N GLU A 47 3.43 -7.72 2.09
CA GLU A 47 3.34 -6.54 2.95
C GLU A 47 2.32 -5.52 2.42
N ILE A 48 2.24 -5.31 1.10
CA ILE A 48 1.21 -4.45 0.47
C ILE A 48 -0.18 -5.03 0.70
N ALA A 49 -0.33 -6.34 0.52
CA ALA A 49 -1.59 -7.04 0.71
C ALA A 49 -2.12 -6.88 2.15
N ILE A 50 -1.22 -6.97 3.13
CA ILE A 50 -1.58 -6.94 4.56
C ILE A 50 -1.49 -5.57 5.23
N GLY A 51 -0.74 -4.63 4.65
CA GLY A 51 -0.47 -3.30 5.23
C GLY A 51 0.43 -3.31 6.47
N ILE A 52 1.28 -4.33 6.62
CA ILE A 52 2.14 -4.57 7.78
C ILE A 52 3.50 -5.07 7.27
N PRO A 53 4.64 -4.62 7.84
CA PRO A 53 5.96 -5.13 7.50
C PRO A 53 6.11 -6.60 7.88
N LEU A 54 6.87 -7.33 7.07
CA LEU A 54 7.13 -8.75 7.28
C LEU A 54 8.61 -8.99 7.54
N SER A 55 8.89 -9.94 8.42
CA SER A 55 10.23 -10.41 8.70
C SER A 55 10.35 -11.90 8.44
N TYR A 56 11.48 -12.34 7.90
CA TYR A 56 11.76 -13.76 7.74
C TYR A 56 12.24 -14.37 9.05
N GLY A 57 11.50 -15.33 9.59
CA GLY A 57 11.89 -16.04 10.83
C GLY A 57 13.10 -16.96 10.64
N SER A 58 13.18 -17.62 9.49
CA SER A 58 14.30 -18.47 9.08
C SER A 58 14.39 -18.53 7.56
N MET A 59 15.61 -18.71 7.05
CA MET A 59 15.88 -18.93 5.63
C MET A 59 16.71 -20.20 5.48
N ILE A 60 16.30 -21.06 4.55
CA ILE A 60 16.95 -22.32 4.21
C ILE A 60 17.22 -22.30 2.71
N VAL A 61 18.42 -22.72 2.32
CA VAL A 61 18.84 -22.80 0.91
C VAL A 61 19.33 -24.20 0.62
N GLU A 62 18.92 -24.73 -0.52
CA GLU A 62 19.36 -26.02 -1.03
C GLU A 62 20.16 -25.82 -2.31
N THR A 63 21.18 -26.65 -2.50
CA THR A 63 21.97 -26.66 -3.73
C THR A 63 22.39 -28.09 -4.06
N PRO A 64 22.49 -28.45 -5.36
CA PRO A 64 23.04 -29.73 -5.77
C PRO A 64 24.50 -29.96 -5.32
N LYS A 65 25.24 -28.89 -4.99
CA LYS A 65 26.65 -28.97 -4.59
C LYS A 65 26.87 -29.54 -3.18
N PHE A 66 25.91 -29.37 -2.29
CA PHE A 66 26.00 -29.86 -0.91
C PHE A 66 24.96 -30.97 -0.75
N PHE A 67 25.43 -32.19 -0.53
CA PHE A 67 24.58 -33.36 -0.36
C PHE A 67 25.09 -34.26 0.76
N TYR A 68 24.17 -35.03 1.33
CA TYR A 68 24.48 -36.22 2.10
C TYR A 68 24.58 -37.40 1.14
N GLU A 69 25.65 -38.19 1.26
CA GLU A 69 25.81 -39.45 0.56
C GLU A 69 25.54 -40.59 1.56
N LEU A 70 24.50 -41.37 1.30
CA LEU A 70 24.18 -42.54 2.11
C LEU A 70 25.02 -43.75 1.65
N GLU A 71 25.16 -44.76 2.50
CA GLU A 71 25.91 -45.99 2.21
C GLU A 71 25.45 -46.73 0.95
N ASN A 72 24.22 -46.50 0.50
CA ASN A 72 23.66 -47.05 -0.75
C ASN A 72 23.95 -46.19 -2.00
N GLY A 73 24.81 -45.17 -1.89
CA GLY A 73 25.16 -44.26 -2.99
C GLY A 73 24.10 -43.20 -3.34
N LYS A 74 22.95 -43.17 -2.64
CA LYS A 74 21.94 -42.14 -2.86
C LYS A 74 22.39 -40.80 -2.28
N LYS A 75 22.27 -39.74 -3.09
CA LYS A 75 22.59 -38.36 -2.73
C LYS A 75 21.32 -37.58 -2.42
N TYR A 76 21.28 -36.93 -1.26
CA TYR A 76 20.19 -36.04 -0.84
C TYR A 76 20.71 -34.63 -0.63
N SER A 77 20.04 -33.60 -1.16
CA SER A 77 20.47 -32.22 -0.96
C SER A 77 20.53 -31.91 0.54
N ARG A 78 21.61 -31.26 0.96
CA ARG A 78 21.82 -30.83 2.34
C ARG A 78 21.31 -29.40 2.48
N PRO A 79 20.21 -29.15 3.22
CA PRO A 79 19.72 -27.81 3.45
C PRO A 79 20.72 -27.01 4.31
N LEU A 80 21.03 -25.80 3.86
CA LEU A 80 21.87 -24.84 4.56
C LEU A 80 21.02 -23.75 5.18
N LYS A 81 21.16 -23.55 6.50
CA LYS A 81 20.51 -22.44 7.18
C LYS A 81 21.27 -21.15 6.89
N VAL A 82 20.58 -20.16 6.34
CA VAL A 82 21.15 -18.85 6.08
C VAL A 82 20.84 -17.94 7.28
N ILE A 83 21.90 -17.37 7.85
CA ILE A 83 21.80 -16.32 8.86
C ILE A 83 21.95 -14.99 8.13
N HIS A 84 20.88 -14.19 8.12
CA HIS A 84 20.85 -12.90 7.42
C HIS A 84 20.37 -11.78 8.34
N SER A 85 20.85 -10.56 8.11
CA SER A 85 20.43 -9.34 8.83
C SER A 85 18.95 -8.99 8.67
N TYR A 86 18.23 -9.60 7.73
CA TYR A 86 16.78 -9.42 7.55
C TYR A 86 15.96 -10.15 8.61
N LYS A 87 16.63 -10.89 9.50
CA LYS A 87 16.03 -11.43 10.72
C LYS A 87 15.84 -10.29 11.72
N HIS A 88 14.88 -9.42 11.46
CA HIS A 88 14.39 -8.53 12.49
C HIS A 88 13.32 -9.27 13.29
N THR A 89 13.60 -9.55 14.57
CA THR A 89 12.55 -9.85 15.53
C THR A 89 11.71 -8.58 15.69
N MET A 90 10.64 -8.47 14.91
CA MET A 90 9.60 -7.49 15.21
C MET A 90 9.04 -7.85 16.58
N HIS A 91 9.18 -6.96 17.57
CA HIS A 91 8.46 -7.11 18.82
C HIS A 91 6.97 -7.08 18.47
N ASN A 92 6.30 -8.21 18.63
CA ASN A 92 4.85 -8.30 18.60
C ASN A 92 4.31 -7.47 19.77
N GLY A 93 4.15 -6.16 19.55
CA GLY A 93 3.29 -5.34 20.37
C GLY A 93 1.89 -5.93 20.25
N ASN A 94 1.43 -6.57 21.32
CA ASN A 94 0.12 -7.20 21.44
C ASN A 94 -0.99 -6.30 20.87
N SER A 95 -1.38 -6.53 19.63
CA SER A 95 -2.68 -6.13 19.13
C SER A 95 -3.24 -7.31 18.36
N ALA A 96 -3.86 -8.22 19.11
CA ALA A 96 -4.67 -9.30 18.58
C ALA A 96 -5.98 -8.75 17.98
N LYS A 97 -5.89 -7.74 17.10
CA LYS A 97 -7.03 -7.32 16.31
C LYS A 97 -7.20 -8.40 15.25
N ARG A 98 -8.29 -9.18 15.34
CA ARG A 98 -8.62 -10.19 14.33
C ARG A 98 -8.78 -9.47 12.98
N LEU A 99 -7.79 -9.62 12.12
CA LEU A 99 -7.86 -9.17 10.74
C LEU A 99 -8.97 -9.96 10.04
N THR A 100 -9.88 -9.25 9.42
CA THR A 100 -10.93 -9.78 8.55
C THR A 100 -10.47 -9.73 7.10
N LYS A 101 -11.17 -10.44 6.21
CA LYS A 101 -10.88 -10.42 4.77
C LYS A 101 -10.87 -8.98 4.19
N HIS A 102 -11.68 -8.09 4.75
CA HIS A 102 -11.82 -6.70 4.29
C HIS A 102 -10.64 -5.80 4.70
N ASP A 103 -9.81 -6.25 5.65
CA ASP A 103 -8.62 -5.51 6.07
C ASP A 103 -7.48 -5.61 5.05
N TYR A 104 -7.47 -6.70 4.27
CA TYR A 104 -6.49 -6.96 3.22
C TYR A 104 -6.81 -6.24 1.92
N LEU A 105 -5.78 -5.68 1.27
CA LEU A 105 -5.93 -5.09 -0.07
C LEU A 105 -6.23 -6.17 -1.12
N PHE A 106 -5.66 -7.37 -0.97
CA PHE A 106 -5.99 -8.57 -1.73
C PHE A 106 -5.53 -9.82 -0.96
N SER A 107 -6.13 -10.97 -1.27
CA SER A 107 -5.74 -12.27 -0.71
C SER A 107 -4.79 -13.02 -1.64
N LEU A 108 -4.11 -14.05 -1.12
CA LEU A 108 -3.27 -14.94 -1.95
C LEU A 108 -4.08 -15.62 -3.08
N SER A 109 -5.33 -16.00 -2.81
CA SER A 109 -6.21 -16.58 -3.84
C SER A 109 -6.59 -15.59 -4.93
N GLU A 110 -6.58 -14.28 -4.64
CA GLU A 110 -6.87 -13.23 -5.61
C GLU A 110 -5.61 -12.82 -6.38
N LEU A 111 -4.42 -12.98 -5.81
CA LEU A 111 -3.15 -12.67 -6.45
C LEU A 111 -3.00 -13.33 -7.84
N LYS A 112 -3.60 -14.51 -8.05
CA LYS A 112 -3.64 -15.18 -9.35
C LYS A 112 -4.33 -14.37 -10.47
N LYS A 113 -5.12 -13.36 -10.12
CA LYS A 113 -5.77 -12.43 -11.05
C LYS A 113 -4.84 -11.28 -11.47
N GLY A 114 -3.74 -11.07 -10.76
CA GLY A 114 -2.72 -10.07 -11.10
C GLY A 114 -1.68 -10.60 -12.08
N ASN A 115 -0.83 -9.71 -12.59
CA ASN A 115 0.30 -10.06 -13.44
C ASN A 115 1.60 -9.98 -12.65
N PHE A 116 2.08 -11.13 -12.19
CA PHE A 116 3.27 -11.19 -11.34
C PHE A 116 4.56 -10.82 -12.09
N SER A 117 4.66 -11.10 -13.39
CA SER A 117 5.81 -10.69 -14.19
C SER A 117 5.93 -9.17 -14.26
N GLN A 118 4.80 -8.47 -14.43
CA GLN A 118 4.75 -7.02 -14.39
C GLN A 118 5.23 -6.49 -13.03
N TRP A 119 4.77 -7.08 -11.93
CA TRP A 119 5.24 -6.70 -10.59
C TRP A 119 6.77 -6.82 -10.44
N GLN A 120 7.36 -7.91 -10.91
CA GLN A 120 8.80 -8.13 -10.82
C GLN A 120 9.62 -7.04 -11.52
N GLU A 121 9.09 -6.50 -12.63
CA GLU A 121 9.73 -5.41 -13.38
C GLU A 121 9.63 -4.08 -12.65
N VAL A 122 8.46 -3.76 -12.08
CA VAL A 122 8.19 -2.44 -11.46
C VAL A 122 8.58 -2.36 -9.99
N SER A 123 8.77 -3.48 -9.30
CA SER A 123 8.95 -3.52 -7.83
C SER A 123 10.09 -2.62 -7.35
N THR A 124 11.19 -2.56 -8.10
CA THR A 124 12.37 -1.77 -7.71
C THR A 124 12.10 -0.27 -7.80
N ILE A 125 11.30 0.14 -8.79
CA ILE A 125 10.87 1.54 -8.96
C ILE A 125 9.88 1.90 -7.85
N MET A 126 9.03 0.95 -7.46
CA MET A 126 7.97 1.11 -6.47
C MET A 126 8.47 1.08 -5.01
N GLU A 127 9.68 0.58 -4.74
CA GLU A 127 10.22 0.40 -3.38
C GLU A 127 9.99 1.60 -2.43
N PRO A 128 10.39 2.86 -2.73
CA PRO A 128 10.18 3.96 -1.80
C PRO A 128 8.71 4.36 -1.62
N ILE A 129 7.84 4.04 -2.59
CA ILE A 129 6.40 4.28 -2.48
C ILE A 129 5.79 3.26 -1.53
N ILE A 130 6.26 2.01 -1.61
CA ILE A 130 5.81 0.90 -0.75
C ILE A 130 6.26 1.13 0.69
N GLU A 131 7.49 1.62 0.91
CA GLU A 131 7.99 1.97 2.24
C GLU A 131 7.10 3.03 2.91
N LEU A 132 6.84 4.15 2.22
CA LEU A 132 5.97 5.22 2.73
C LEU A 132 4.54 4.74 3.00
N TYR A 133 4.02 3.87 2.14
CA TYR A 133 2.70 3.26 2.30
C TYR A 133 2.65 2.36 3.54
N ILE A 134 3.55 1.37 3.66
CA ILE A 134 3.56 0.43 4.79
C ILE A 134 3.80 1.15 6.11
N ASP A 135 4.75 2.09 6.17
CA ASP A 135 5.03 2.86 7.39
C ASP A 135 3.80 3.65 7.85
N SER A 136 3.03 4.18 6.90
CA SER A 136 1.79 4.88 7.18
C SER A 136 0.65 3.95 7.65
N LEU A 137 0.70 2.65 7.37
CA LEU A 137 -0.34 1.71 7.82
C LEU A 137 0.01 1.02 9.13
N TYR A 138 1.28 0.70 9.31
CA TYR A 138 1.73 -0.12 10.42
C TYR A 138 2.02 0.68 11.69
N ASN A 139 2.61 1.87 11.56
CA ASN A 139 3.12 2.59 12.72
C ASN A 139 2.01 3.38 13.43
N GLN A 140 1.26 2.68 14.29
CA GLN A 140 0.13 3.22 15.06
C GLN A 140 0.53 4.36 16.02
N ASN A 141 1.83 4.53 16.31
CA ASN A 141 2.33 5.61 17.16
C ASN A 141 2.49 6.94 16.42
N LEU A 142 2.34 6.96 15.09
CA LEU A 142 2.39 8.20 14.33
C LEU A 142 1.12 9.02 14.55
N SER A 143 1.27 10.34 14.55
CA SER A 143 0.11 11.23 14.46
C SER A 143 -0.55 11.10 13.09
N ILE A 144 -1.85 11.37 13.02
CA ILE A 144 -2.59 11.39 11.75
C ILE A 144 -1.96 12.36 10.72
N SER A 145 -1.36 13.46 11.17
CA SER A 145 -0.60 14.36 10.30
C SER A 145 0.63 13.70 9.68
N ARG A 146 1.35 12.82 10.40
CA ARG A 146 2.49 12.07 9.85
C ARG A 146 2.03 10.99 8.87
N HIS A 147 0.95 10.28 9.20
CA HIS A 147 0.32 9.33 8.26
C HIS A 147 -0.08 10.01 6.95
N PHE A 148 -0.71 11.18 7.06
CA PHE A 148 -1.06 12.03 5.93
C PHE A 148 0.16 12.45 5.10
N LEU A 149 1.22 12.97 5.75
CA LEU A 149 2.43 13.40 5.06
C LEU A 149 3.11 12.25 4.30
N ASN A 150 3.20 11.06 4.91
CA ASN A 150 3.75 9.87 4.26
C ASN A 150 2.93 9.49 3.01
N MET A 151 1.60 9.53 3.11
CA MET A 151 0.72 9.19 1.99
C MET A 151 0.82 10.20 0.84
N VAL A 152 0.88 11.50 1.15
CA VAL A 152 1.09 12.55 0.14
C VAL A 152 2.44 12.38 -0.54
N GLN A 153 3.50 12.09 0.21
CA GLN A 153 4.83 11.85 -0.34
C GLN A 153 4.86 10.59 -1.22
N ALA A 154 4.14 9.53 -0.84
CA ALA A 154 4.03 8.31 -1.64
C ALA A 154 3.36 8.60 -3.00
N LEU A 155 2.25 9.34 -3.01
CA LEU A 155 1.56 9.76 -4.24
C LEU A 155 2.42 10.70 -5.11
N GLU A 156 3.12 11.66 -4.49
CA GLU A 156 4.03 12.57 -5.20
C GLU A 156 5.17 11.79 -5.88
N THR A 157 5.72 10.79 -5.17
CA THR A 157 6.77 9.90 -5.68
C THR A 157 6.24 9.00 -6.79
N TYR A 158 5.04 8.43 -6.62
CA TYR A 158 4.37 7.61 -7.63
C TYR A 158 4.18 8.39 -8.93
N HIS A 159 3.57 9.58 -8.87
CA HIS A 159 3.35 10.41 -10.05
C HIS A 159 4.67 10.72 -10.77
N SER A 160 5.70 11.11 -10.02
CA SER A 160 6.99 11.50 -10.61
C SER A 160 7.73 10.33 -11.27
N ARG A 161 7.57 9.10 -10.75
CA ARG A 161 8.25 7.90 -11.27
C ARG A 161 7.46 7.13 -12.33
N ARG A 162 6.13 7.17 -12.26
CA ARG A 162 5.24 6.32 -13.07
C ARG A 162 4.43 7.10 -14.09
N ILE A 163 4.13 8.37 -13.82
CA ILE A 163 3.24 9.16 -14.65
C ILE A 163 4.02 10.17 -15.51
N ALA A 164 4.77 11.07 -14.88
CA ALA A 164 5.56 12.06 -15.60
C ALA A 164 6.75 12.55 -14.79
N PHE A 165 7.95 12.32 -15.32
CA PHE A 165 9.19 12.76 -14.69
C PHE A 165 9.41 14.27 -14.83
N SER A 166 9.13 14.83 -16.02
CA SER A 166 9.34 16.25 -16.32
C SER A 166 8.03 16.98 -16.62
N LEU A 167 8.05 18.31 -16.46
CA LEU A 167 6.90 19.15 -16.84
C LEU A 167 6.58 19.04 -18.33
N LYS A 168 7.58 18.79 -19.19
CA LYS A 168 7.38 18.59 -20.62
C LYS A 168 6.57 17.32 -20.89
N ASP A 169 6.93 16.22 -20.22
CA ASP A 169 6.22 14.95 -20.37
C ASP A 169 4.81 15.04 -19.79
N TYR A 170 4.66 15.74 -18.66
CA TYR A 170 3.37 16.00 -18.06
C TYR A 170 2.44 16.80 -18.97
N LYS A 171 2.94 17.87 -19.64
CA LYS A 171 2.13 18.61 -20.62
C LYS A 171 1.64 17.70 -21.76
N LYS A 172 2.51 16.83 -22.30
CA LYS A 172 2.11 15.86 -23.33
C LYS A 172 1.04 14.90 -22.82
N ARG A 173 1.17 14.42 -21.58
CA ARG A 173 0.15 13.58 -20.94
C ARG A 173 -1.18 14.32 -20.80
N VAL A 174 -1.15 15.57 -20.35
CA VAL A 174 -2.37 16.39 -20.20
C VAL A 174 -3.09 16.53 -21.54
N GLU A 175 -2.38 16.86 -22.63
CA GLU A 175 -3.04 16.96 -23.95
C GLU A 175 -3.72 15.63 -24.35
N LYS A 176 -3.08 14.48 -24.13
CA LYS A 176 -3.71 13.17 -24.36
C LYS A 176 -4.96 12.94 -23.49
N LEU A 177 -4.94 13.39 -22.24
CA LEU A 177 -6.11 13.29 -21.36
C LEU A 177 -7.26 14.20 -21.84
N LEU A 178 -6.95 15.36 -22.41
CA LEU A 178 -7.95 16.29 -22.93
C LEU A 178 -8.62 15.77 -24.21
N GLU A 179 -7.91 14.97 -25.02
CA GLU A 179 -8.49 14.31 -26.21
C GLU A 179 -9.65 13.37 -25.85
N LEU A 180 -9.60 12.74 -24.68
CA LEU A 180 -10.67 11.88 -24.16
C LEU A 180 -11.91 12.65 -23.71
N ARG A 181 -11.80 13.99 -23.57
CA ARG A 181 -12.84 14.83 -22.98
C ARG A 181 -13.60 15.63 -24.05
N PRO A 182 -14.92 15.83 -23.88
CA PRO A 182 -15.67 16.74 -24.73
C PRO A 182 -15.06 18.14 -24.71
N GLU A 183 -15.08 18.82 -25.86
CA GLU A 183 -14.39 20.10 -26.07
C GLU A 183 -14.75 21.16 -25.03
N SER A 184 -16.03 21.21 -24.61
CA SER A 184 -16.55 22.15 -23.61
C SER A 184 -15.88 22.03 -22.24
N PHE A 185 -15.32 20.87 -21.89
CA PHE A 185 -14.65 20.65 -20.60
C PHE A 185 -13.12 20.83 -20.68
N ARG A 186 -12.53 20.86 -21.89
CA ARG A 186 -11.07 20.79 -22.06
C ARG A 186 -10.34 21.94 -21.39
N GLU A 187 -10.80 23.18 -21.55
CA GLU A 187 -10.15 24.34 -20.93
C GLU A 187 -10.20 24.28 -19.39
N LYS A 188 -11.33 23.81 -18.83
CA LYS A 188 -11.47 23.62 -17.39
C LYS A 188 -10.53 22.53 -16.88
N ASP A 189 -10.48 21.39 -17.55
CA ASP A 189 -9.64 20.25 -17.17
C ASP A 189 -8.15 20.59 -17.34
N LYS A 190 -7.79 21.34 -18.39
CA LYS A 190 -6.44 21.85 -18.63
C LYS A 190 -5.99 22.76 -17.50
N LYS A 191 -6.85 23.71 -17.09
CA LYS A 191 -6.58 24.58 -15.93
C LYS A 191 -6.44 23.76 -14.65
N PHE A 192 -7.37 22.84 -14.41
CA PHE A 192 -7.34 21.96 -13.24
C PHE A 192 -5.99 21.22 -13.12
N LEU A 193 -5.50 20.66 -14.23
CA LEU A 193 -4.27 19.86 -14.30
C LEU A 193 -2.97 20.67 -14.32
N LEU A 194 -2.93 21.85 -14.96
CA LEU A 194 -1.68 22.61 -15.19
C LEU A 194 -1.54 23.89 -14.37
N ASP A 195 -2.58 24.38 -13.69
CA ASP A 195 -2.49 25.62 -12.93
C ASP A 195 -1.35 25.59 -11.87
N GLY A 196 -0.62 26.69 -11.76
CA GLY A 196 0.60 26.80 -10.95
C GLY A 196 1.86 26.09 -11.49
N CYS A 197 1.77 25.26 -12.53
CA CYS A 197 2.95 24.60 -13.12
C CYS A 197 3.76 25.58 -13.98
N ARG A 198 4.87 26.08 -13.44
CA ARG A 198 5.79 26.99 -14.17
C ARG A 198 7.06 26.27 -14.62
N LYS A 199 7.88 25.81 -13.65
CA LYS A 199 9.18 25.15 -13.88
C LYS A 199 9.13 23.65 -13.58
N PHE A 200 8.25 23.23 -12.69
CA PHE A 200 8.07 21.86 -12.23
C PHE A 200 6.59 21.54 -12.08
N ILE A 201 6.26 20.26 -11.98
CA ILE A 201 4.90 19.78 -11.73
C ILE A 201 4.57 20.03 -10.26
N THR A 202 3.51 20.76 -9.97
CA THR A 202 3.12 21.07 -8.59
C THR A 202 2.47 19.86 -7.91
N LEU A 203 2.55 19.76 -6.58
CA LEU A 203 1.82 18.72 -5.84
C LEU A 203 0.32 18.75 -6.16
N ARG A 204 -0.28 19.93 -6.22
CA ARG A 204 -1.67 20.14 -6.62
C ARG A 204 -1.98 19.46 -7.96
N SER A 205 -1.14 19.68 -8.97
CA SER A 205 -1.29 19.07 -10.29
C SER A 205 -1.11 17.55 -10.27
N ARG A 206 -0.15 17.03 -9.49
CA ARG A 206 0.05 15.58 -9.35
C ARG A 206 -1.17 14.91 -8.74
N ILE A 207 -1.70 15.47 -7.65
CA ILE A 207 -2.90 14.94 -6.99
C ILE A 207 -4.12 15.07 -7.92
N ALA A 208 -4.25 16.17 -8.68
CA ALA A 208 -5.32 16.33 -9.65
C ALA A 208 -5.29 15.22 -10.73
N ASP A 209 -4.12 14.95 -11.33
CA ASP A 209 -3.97 13.89 -12.34
C ASP A 209 -4.27 12.50 -11.77
N LEU A 210 -3.72 12.18 -10.58
CA LEU A 210 -3.97 10.89 -9.92
C LEU A 210 -5.45 10.72 -9.52
N LEU A 211 -6.12 11.80 -9.12
CA LEU A 211 -7.53 11.79 -8.76
C LEU A 211 -8.45 11.57 -9.96
N LEU A 212 -8.03 11.97 -11.17
CA LEU A 212 -8.81 11.73 -12.38
C LEU A 212 -8.72 10.28 -12.85
N ALA A 213 -7.64 9.54 -12.52
CA ALA A 213 -7.42 8.16 -12.92
C ALA A 213 -7.74 7.91 -14.41
N ASN A 214 -7.16 8.73 -15.30
CA ASN A 214 -7.41 8.70 -16.76
C ASN A 214 -8.90 8.82 -17.17
N TYR A 215 -9.77 9.28 -16.27
CA TYR A 215 -11.23 9.25 -16.38
C TYR A 215 -11.86 7.85 -16.41
N GLU A 216 -11.10 6.81 -16.04
CA GLU A 216 -11.56 5.41 -15.95
C GLU A 216 -12.25 5.13 -14.62
N PHE A 217 -11.91 5.87 -13.57
CA PHE A 217 -12.45 5.67 -12.22
C PHE A 217 -12.78 6.98 -11.51
N TYR A 218 -13.91 6.98 -10.79
CA TYR A 218 -14.33 8.10 -9.95
C TYR A 218 -14.14 7.75 -8.48
N PHE A 219 -13.15 8.39 -7.84
CA PHE A 219 -12.94 8.22 -6.40
C PHE A 219 -14.02 8.90 -5.57
N TYR A 220 -14.45 8.22 -4.51
CA TYR A 220 -15.27 8.86 -3.48
C TYR A 220 -14.40 9.77 -2.63
N ILE A 221 -14.73 11.07 -2.63
CA ILE A 221 -14.00 12.10 -1.87
C ILE A 221 -14.84 12.72 -0.75
N GLY A 222 -15.94 12.08 -0.34
CA GLY A 222 -16.81 12.61 0.71
C GLY A 222 -17.36 14.00 0.38
N ASP A 223 -17.37 14.89 1.38
CA ASP A 223 -17.88 16.26 1.25
C ASP A 223 -16.89 17.23 0.57
N PHE A 224 -15.73 16.74 0.12
CA PHE A 224 -14.75 17.58 -0.55
C PHE A 224 -15.18 17.93 -1.97
N GLU A 225 -14.99 19.19 -2.37
CA GLU A 225 -15.19 19.61 -3.75
C GLU A 225 -14.01 19.14 -4.63
N LEU A 226 -14.30 18.37 -5.68
CA LEU A 226 -13.30 17.80 -6.59
C LEU A 226 -12.27 18.84 -7.08
N GLN A 227 -12.73 20.04 -7.46
CA GLN A 227 -11.88 21.09 -8.00
C GLN A 227 -10.94 21.71 -6.96
N LYS A 228 -11.32 21.67 -5.68
CA LYS A 228 -10.54 22.25 -4.57
C LYS A 228 -9.69 21.22 -3.85
N PHE A 229 -10.07 19.94 -3.90
CA PHE A 229 -9.41 18.88 -3.15
C PHE A 229 -7.88 18.85 -3.35
N PRO A 230 -7.33 18.88 -4.59
CA PRO A 230 -5.87 18.87 -4.76
C PRO A 230 -5.16 20.08 -4.13
N SER A 231 -5.79 21.26 -4.15
CA SER A 231 -5.24 22.47 -3.53
C SER A 231 -5.25 22.34 -2.01
N LEU A 232 -6.34 21.80 -1.46
CA LEU A 232 -6.49 21.58 -0.02
C LEU A 232 -5.44 20.59 0.52
N ILE A 233 -5.16 19.51 -0.23
CA ILE A 233 -4.08 18.57 0.09
C ILE A 233 -2.72 19.27 0.08
N ALA A 234 -2.45 20.09 -0.93
CA ALA A 234 -1.18 20.80 -1.03
C ALA A 234 -0.99 21.82 0.11
N ASP A 235 -2.02 22.60 0.44
CA ASP A 235 -2.00 23.57 1.53
C ASP A 235 -1.84 22.88 2.89
N THR A 236 -2.55 21.77 3.10
CA THR A 236 -2.45 20.95 4.30
C THR A 236 -1.05 20.36 4.46
N ARG A 237 -0.46 19.83 3.37
CA ARG A 237 0.93 19.34 3.38
C ARG A 237 1.91 20.45 3.72
N ASN A 238 1.77 21.62 3.09
CA ASN A 238 2.65 22.77 3.35
C ASN A 238 2.60 23.19 4.82
N TYR A 239 1.40 23.22 5.41
CA TYR A 239 1.22 23.51 6.82
C TYR A 239 1.90 22.48 7.73
N TYR A 240 1.65 21.17 7.56
CA TYR A 240 2.25 20.16 8.45
C TYR A 240 3.75 19.93 8.23
N THR A 241 4.32 20.39 7.10
CA THR A 241 5.77 20.39 6.89
C THR A 241 6.45 21.62 7.51
N HIS A 242 5.86 22.83 7.38
CA HIS A 242 6.53 24.07 7.78
C HIS A 242 5.95 24.74 9.04
N TYR A 243 4.79 24.25 9.53
CA TYR A 243 4.02 24.82 10.64
C TYR A 243 3.80 26.34 10.55
N ASN A 244 3.70 26.88 9.33
CA ASN A 244 3.53 28.30 9.10
C ASN A 244 2.14 28.77 9.57
N PRO A 245 2.04 29.72 10.52
CA PRO A 245 0.76 30.22 11.03
C PRO A 245 -0.18 30.74 9.93
N LYS A 246 0.35 31.32 8.85
CA LYS A 246 -0.44 31.85 7.72
C LYS A 246 -1.23 30.78 6.95
N GLN A 247 -0.86 29.51 7.09
CA GLN A 247 -1.52 28.38 6.43
C GLN A 247 -2.41 27.57 7.38
N LYS A 248 -2.41 27.91 8.67
CA LYS A 248 -3.13 27.17 9.72
C LYS A 248 -4.63 27.09 9.46
N ASP A 249 -5.23 28.13 8.89
CA ASP A 249 -6.68 28.18 8.67
C ASP A 249 -7.11 27.49 7.38
N LYS A 250 -6.15 27.25 6.46
CA LYS A 250 -6.40 26.52 5.20
C LYS A 250 -6.13 25.02 5.31
N ALA A 251 -5.43 24.61 6.37
CA ALA A 251 -5.03 23.22 6.56
C ALA A 251 -6.14 22.40 7.20
N LEU A 252 -6.33 21.18 6.70
CA LEU A 252 -7.25 20.20 7.29
C LEU A 252 -6.80 19.81 8.70
N LYS A 253 -7.79 19.59 9.58
CA LYS A 253 -7.57 19.22 10.98
C LYS A 253 -8.56 18.13 11.41
N GLY A 254 -8.21 17.45 12.51
CA GLY A 254 -9.09 16.46 13.14
C GLY A 254 -9.60 15.42 12.15
N GLU A 255 -10.91 15.30 12.07
CA GLU A 255 -11.58 14.32 11.22
C GLU A 255 -11.38 14.57 9.72
N GLU A 256 -11.43 15.81 9.24
CA GLU A 256 -11.26 16.10 7.81
C GLU A 256 -9.88 15.67 7.32
N LEU A 257 -8.85 15.83 8.17
CA LEU A 257 -7.51 15.33 7.89
C LEU A 257 -7.47 13.80 7.82
N SER A 258 -8.22 13.12 8.70
CA SER A 258 -8.34 11.66 8.68
C SER A 258 -9.05 11.18 7.41
N ASN A 259 -10.14 11.83 7.02
CA ASN A 259 -10.89 11.51 5.80
C ASN A 259 -9.99 11.72 4.57
N ALA A 260 -9.27 12.83 4.49
CA ALA A 260 -8.32 13.09 3.42
C ALA A 260 -7.21 12.04 3.37
N PHE A 261 -6.63 11.64 4.51
CA PHE A 261 -5.64 10.56 4.56
C PHE A 261 -6.18 9.26 3.94
N HIS A 262 -7.39 8.84 4.31
CA HIS A 262 -7.96 7.62 3.79
C HIS A 262 -8.34 7.69 2.31
N ILE A 263 -8.80 8.85 1.82
CA ILE A 263 -9.03 9.07 0.40
C ILE A 263 -7.71 8.97 -0.38
N LEU A 264 -6.64 9.62 0.11
CA LEU A 264 -5.32 9.53 -0.50
C LEU A 264 -4.77 8.09 -0.49
N ARG A 265 -4.99 7.36 0.61
CA ARG A 265 -4.68 5.93 0.69
C ARG A 265 -5.42 5.14 -0.39
N ASN A 266 -6.71 5.39 -0.57
CA ASN A 266 -7.53 4.71 -1.57
C ASN A 266 -7.07 5.01 -3.01
N ILE A 267 -6.64 6.26 -3.28
CA ILE A 267 -6.00 6.63 -4.55
C ILE A 267 -4.69 5.85 -4.75
N LEU A 268 -3.83 5.78 -3.74
CA LEU A 268 -2.57 5.05 -3.88
C LEU A 268 -2.79 3.54 -4.07
N GLU A 269 -3.75 2.96 -3.35
CA GLU A 269 -4.12 1.55 -3.46
C GLU A 269 -4.64 1.20 -4.86
N PHE A 270 -5.39 2.11 -5.51
CA PHE A 270 -5.82 1.94 -6.91
C PHE A 270 -4.61 1.73 -7.82
N TYR A 271 -3.62 2.63 -7.73
CA TYR A 271 -2.42 2.55 -8.54
C TYR A 271 -1.54 1.36 -8.18
N LEU A 272 -1.42 0.99 -6.90
CA LEU A 272 -0.69 -0.22 -6.49
C LEU A 272 -1.30 -1.48 -7.11
N LEU A 273 -2.62 -1.60 -7.14
CA LEU A 273 -3.30 -2.73 -7.77
C LEU A 273 -3.08 -2.75 -9.30
N GLN A 274 -3.06 -1.58 -9.96
CA GLN A 274 -2.73 -1.49 -11.38
C GLN A 274 -1.28 -1.93 -11.66
N GLU A 275 -0.31 -1.51 -10.84
CA GLU A 275 1.11 -1.91 -10.99
C GLU A 275 1.32 -3.41 -10.73
N LEU A 276 0.48 -4.02 -9.89
CA LEU A 276 0.41 -5.48 -9.68
C LEU A 276 -0.29 -6.22 -10.82
N GLY A 277 -0.80 -5.49 -11.82
CA GLY A 277 -1.41 -6.04 -13.03
C GLY A 277 -2.79 -6.65 -12.80
N PHE A 278 -3.52 -6.19 -11.78
CA PHE A 278 -4.92 -6.58 -11.62
C PHE A 278 -5.78 -5.92 -12.71
N GLY A 279 -6.77 -6.67 -13.21
CA GLY A 279 -7.74 -6.16 -14.18
C GLY A 279 -8.65 -5.08 -13.61
N GLU A 280 -9.10 -4.18 -14.47
CA GLU A 280 -9.89 -2.98 -14.13
C GLU A 280 -11.08 -3.27 -13.22
N ASP A 281 -11.90 -4.27 -13.56
CA ASP A 281 -13.07 -4.66 -12.76
C ASP A 281 -12.71 -4.97 -11.31
N PHE A 282 -11.63 -5.74 -11.10
CA PHE A 282 -11.17 -6.10 -9.77
C PHE A 282 -10.65 -4.88 -9.01
N VAL A 283 -9.88 -4.01 -9.68
CA VAL A 283 -9.39 -2.77 -9.07
C VAL A 283 -10.57 -1.91 -8.65
N HIS A 284 -11.54 -1.70 -9.52
CA HIS A 284 -12.68 -0.82 -9.27
C HIS A 284 -13.57 -1.34 -8.14
N GLU A 285 -13.87 -2.64 -8.13
CA GLU A 285 -14.59 -3.30 -7.04
C GLU A 285 -13.86 -3.12 -5.71
N ARG A 286 -12.57 -3.50 -5.66
CA ARG A 286 -11.77 -3.44 -4.43
C ARG A 286 -11.69 -2.02 -3.88
N ILE A 287 -11.42 -1.03 -4.71
CA ILE A 287 -11.27 0.36 -4.28
C ILE A 287 -12.59 0.93 -3.74
N ARG A 288 -13.73 0.55 -4.31
CA ARG A 288 -15.07 0.91 -3.77
C ARG A 288 -15.35 0.25 -2.43
N GLU A 289 -15.01 -1.03 -2.26
CA GLU A 289 -15.18 -1.73 -0.98
C GLU A 289 -14.36 -1.08 0.14
N ARG A 290 -13.12 -0.70 -0.17
CA ARG A 290 -12.15 -0.14 0.78
C ARG A 290 -12.59 1.21 1.36
N ILE A 291 -13.26 2.04 0.58
CA ILE A 291 -13.71 3.37 1.03
C ILE A 291 -15.10 3.34 1.69
N LYS A 292 -15.84 2.23 1.57
CA LYS A 292 -17.25 2.11 1.99
C LYS A 292 -17.47 2.46 3.47
N SER A 293 -16.61 2.02 4.38
CA SER A 293 -16.76 2.33 5.81
C SER A 293 -16.70 3.83 6.07
N ILE A 294 -15.88 4.56 5.32
CA ILE A 294 -15.72 6.01 5.47
C ILE A 294 -16.89 6.73 4.84
N ALA A 295 -17.30 6.28 3.65
CA ALA A 295 -18.49 6.78 2.99
C ALA A 295 -19.73 6.66 3.89
N ASN A 296 -19.94 5.51 4.50
CA ASN A 296 -21.03 5.29 5.45
C ASN A 296 -20.96 6.24 6.66
N ASN A 297 -19.77 6.40 7.25
CA ASN A 297 -19.59 7.29 8.40
C ASN A 297 -19.90 8.76 8.05
N ILE A 298 -19.49 9.23 6.87
CA ILE A 298 -19.79 10.59 6.39
C ILE A 298 -21.29 10.73 6.14
N SER A 299 -21.92 9.76 5.47
CA SER A 299 -23.36 9.78 5.21
C SER A 299 -24.20 9.81 6.48
N LEU A 300 -23.86 8.99 7.49
CA LEU A 300 -24.56 8.98 8.78
C LEU A 300 -24.49 10.35 9.47
N LYS A 301 -23.33 11.00 9.43
CA LYS A 301 -23.16 12.35 10.03
C LYS A 301 -23.96 13.42 9.32
N ASN A 302 -24.04 13.34 7.99
CA ASN A 302 -24.83 14.30 7.24
C ASN A 302 -26.33 14.16 7.57
N ALA A 303 -26.82 12.92 7.72
CA ALA A 303 -28.19 12.68 8.18
C ALA A 303 -28.44 13.20 9.62
N ASP A 304 -27.50 13.01 10.53
CA ASP A 304 -27.62 13.52 11.90
C ASP A 304 -27.65 15.06 11.93
N ARG A 305 -26.88 15.74 11.07
CA ARG A 305 -26.89 17.21 10.97
C ARG A 305 -28.20 17.76 10.43
N GLU A 306 -28.78 17.08 9.44
CA GLU A 306 -30.09 17.45 8.86
C GLU A 306 -31.23 17.27 9.87
N ASN A 307 -31.13 16.32 10.80
CA ASN A 307 -32.14 16.10 11.85
C ASN A 307 -32.08 17.11 13.02
N ILE A 308 -31.01 17.92 13.10
CA ILE A 308 -30.79 18.90 14.19
C ILE A 308 -31.11 20.34 13.73
N GLN A 309 -31.31 20.57 12.43
CA GLN A 309 -31.70 21.87 11.85
C GLN A 309 -33.21 22.04 11.72
#